data_AF-A0AAV3SA21-F1
#
_entry.id   AF-A0AAV3SA21-F1
#
_cell.length_a   1.000
_cell.length_b   1.000
_cell.length_c   1.000
_cell.angle_alpha   90.00
_cell.angle_beta   90.00
_cell.angle_gamma   90.00
#
_symmetry.space_group_name_H-M   'P 1'
#
loop_
_entity.id
_entity.type
_entity.pdbx_description
1 polymer ?
#
loop_
_entity_poly.entity_id
_entity_poly.type
_entity_poly.pdbx_seq_one_letter_code
_entity_poly.pdbx_strand_id
1 'polypeptide(L)'
;MLASDDVASDASYRITGTELGADALALQAASRSSRRRRRPTRLGALEIVDRSIEEVDLLEVHDCFTIAEVLAMQAFGLSELGEDAGAARRGETTVEGTTPVNLSGTRMMLTP
;
A
#
# COMPACT_ATOMS: atom_id res chain seq x y z
N MET A 1 -11.17 -17.58 7.99
CA MET A 1 -11.33 -17.55 9.46
C MET A 1 -9.99 -17.17 10.05
N LEU A 2 -9.95 -16.25 11.00
CA LEU A 2 -8.72 -15.91 11.73
C LEU A 2 -8.74 -16.65 13.07
N ALA A 3 -7.57 -17.10 13.51
CA ALA A 3 -7.38 -17.80 14.77
C ALA A 3 -6.06 -17.31 15.39
N SER A 4 -5.97 -17.37 16.71
CA SER A 4 -4.73 -17.07 17.43
C SER A 4 -3.72 -18.21 17.28
N ASP A 5 -2.44 -17.93 17.53
CA ASP A 5 -1.35 -18.89 17.32
C ASP A 5 -1.49 -20.16 18.18
N ASP A 6 -2.11 -20.04 19.36
CA ASP A 6 -2.43 -21.16 20.25
C ASP A 6 -3.50 -22.10 19.70
N VAL A 7 -4.33 -21.63 18.76
CA VAL A 7 -5.39 -22.41 18.10
C VAL A 7 -4.96 -22.89 16.72
N ALA A 8 -4.14 -22.11 16.01
CA ALA A 8 -3.75 -22.37 14.63
C ALA A 8 -2.22 -22.37 14.45
N SER A 9 -1.53 -23.19 15.25
CA SER A 9 -0.07 -23.32 15.21
C SER A 9 0.48 -23.77 13.86
N ASP A 10 -0.30 -24.55 13.09
CA ASP A 10 0.10 -25.11 11.79
C ASP A 10 -0.43 -24.29 10.59
N ALA A 11 -0.79 -23.02 10.81
CA ALA A 11 -1.30 -22.17 9.74
C ALA A 11 -0.25 -21.92 8.65
N SER A 12 -0.65 -22.07 7.38
CA SER A 12 0.24 -21.82 6.23
C SER A 12 0.56 -20.34 6.00
N TYR A 13 -0.22 -19.42 6.60
CA TYR A 13 -0.04 -17.98 6.48
C TYR A 13 -0.28 -17.31 7.83
N ARG A 14 0.48 -16.25 8.11
CA ARG A 14 0.39 -15.45 9.33
C ARG A 14 0.21 -13.98 9.02
N ILE A 15 -0.55 -13.29 9.87
CA ILE A 15 -0.61 -11.83 9.89
C ILE A 15 0.48 -11.34 10.83
N THR A 16 1.47 -10.62 10.29
CA THR A 16 2.60 -10.09 11.06
C THR A 16 2.27 -8.78 11.77
N GLY A 17 1.38 -7.97 11.21
CA GLY A 17 0.93 -6.72 11.81
C GLY A 17 -0.30 -6.15 11.12
N THR A 18 -1.06 -5.32 11.85
CA THR A 18 -2.22 -4.58 11.34
C THR A 18 -2.23 -3.21 11.99
N GLU A 19 -2.48 -2.16 11.21
CA GLU A 19 -2.66 -0.80 11.70
C GLU A 19 -3.90 -0.16 11.09
N LEU A 20 -4.55 0.72 11.86
CA LEU A 20 -5.62 1.59 11.38
C LEU A 20 -5.23 3.04 11.62
N GLY A 21 -5.41 3.87 10.59
CA GLY A 21 -5.31 5.31 10.71
C GLY A 21 -6.45 5.95 9.92
N ALA A 22 -7.02 6.98 10.51
CA ALA A 22 -8.20 7.66 10.01
C ALA A 22 -7.94 9.15 9.87
N ASP A 23 -8.65 9.79 8.93
CA ASP A 23 -8.64 11.24 8.73
C ASP A 23 -10.00 11.88 9.07
N ALA A 24 -10.07 13.20 9.03
CA ALA A 24 -11.31 13.94 9.20
C ALA A 24 -12.26 13.65 8.03
N LEU A 25 -13.50 13.27 8.35
CA LEU A 25 -14.53 13.00 7.35
C LEU A 25 -14.98 14.27 6.61
N ALA A 26 -15.01 15.40 7.31
CA ALA A 26 -15.44 16.67 6.75
C ALA A 26 -14.29 17.35 6.00
N LEU A 27 -14.43 17.50 4.69
CA LEU A 27 -13.41 18.14 3.85
C LEU A 27 -13.17 19.61 4.26
N GLN A 28 -14.16 20.32 4.81
CA GLN A 28 -13.95 21.69 5.30
C GLN A 28 -13.07 21.75 6.56
N ALA A 29 -13.02 20.65 7.33
CA ALA A 29 -12.14 20.53 8.48
C ALA A 29 -10.71 20.14 8.07
N ALA A 30 -10.52 19.69 6.84
CA ALA A 30 -9.19 19.53 6.25
C ALA A 30 -8.64 20.92 5.91
N SER A 31 -7.83 21.49 6.81
CA SER A 31 -7.01 22.67 6.49
C SER A 31 -6.27 22.46 5.17
N ARG A 32 -6.06 23.49 4.36
CA ARG A 32 -5.19 23.44 3.16
C ARG A 32 -3.77 22.92 3.44
N SER A 33 -3.35 22.92 4.71
CA SER A 33 -2.09 22.36 5.20
C SER A 33 -2.16 20.91 5.70
N SER A 34 -3.31 20.24 5.65
CA SER A 34 -3.50 18.85 6.14
C SER A 34 -2.73 17.79 5.34
N ARG A 35 -2.11 18.19 4.22
CA ARG A 35 -1.10 17.38 3.53
C ARG A 35 0.15 17.12 4.41
N ARG A 36 0.33 17.88 5.50
CA ARG A 36 1.35 17.68 6.54
C ARG A 36 0.67 17.18 7.83
N ARG A 37 1.16 16.04 8.35
CA ARG A 37 0.93 15.46 9.70
C ARG A 37 -0.38 14.70 9.92
N ARG A 38 -0.58 13.63 9.16
CA ARG A 38 -0.91 12.34 9.76
C ARG A 38 0.17 11.38 9.28
N ARG A 39 0.80 10.62 10.18
CA ARG A 39 1.67 9.51 9.75
C ARG A 39 0.80 8.69 8.80
N PRO A 40 1.16 8.51 7.52
CA PRO A 40 0.39 7.63 6.68
C PRO A 40 0.45 6.26 7.37
N THR A 41 -0.71 5.72 7.74
CA THR A 41 -0.89 4.39 8.37
C THR A 41 -0.10 3.29 7.68
N ARG A 42 0.17 3.51 6.39
CA ARG A 42 0.97 2.64 5.53
C ARG A 42 2.42 2.48 6.01
N LEU A 43 3.05 3.53 6.56
CA LEU A 43 4.39 3.47 7.13
C LEU A 43 4.40 2.87 8.53
N GLY A 44 3.34 3.07 9.33
CA GLY A 44 3.32 2.52 10.68
C GLY A 44 3.12 0.99 10.68
N ALA A 45 2.45 0.43 9.67
CA ALA A 45 2.35 -1.02 9.51
C ALA A 45 3.72 -1.67 9.30
N LEU A 46 4.58 -1.06 8.47
CA LEU A 46 5.97 -1.49 8.25
C LEU A 46 6.83 -1.33 9.52
N GLU A 47 6.61 -0.25 10.28
CA GLU A 47 7.28 0.00 11.57
C GLU A 47 6.89 -1.04 12.64
N ILE A 48 5.62 -1.46 12.70
CA ILE A 48 5.14 -2.48 13.65
C ILE A 48 5.84 -3.83 13.42
N VAL A 49 6.16 -4.16 12.16
CA VAL A 49 6.77 -5.44 11.80
C VAL A 49 8.28 -5.35 11.59
N ASP A 50 8.88 -4.18 11.79
CA ASP A 50 10.31 -3.89 11.57
C ASP A 50 10.79 -4.36 10.20
N ARG A 51 10.06 -3.98 9.15
CA ARG A 51 10.38 -4.31 7.75
C ARG A 51 10.50 -3.08 6.89
N SER A 52 11.36 -3.17 5.87
CA SER A 52 11.42 -2.20 4.79
C SER A 52 10.45 -2.56 3.66
N ILE A 53 10.10 -1.59 2.82
CA ILE A 53 9.19 -1.83 1.68
C ILE A 53 9.83 -2.75 0.64
N GLU A 54 11.16 -2.76 0.55
CA GLU A 54 11.94 -3.63 -0.34
C GLU A 54 11.90 -5.11 0.07
N GLU A 55 11.48 -5.43 1.30
CA GLU A 55 11.25 -6.79 1.77
C GLU A 55 9.83 -7.30 1.47
N VAL A 56 8.98 -6.49 0.81
CA VAL A 56 7.61 -6.85 0.44
C VAL A 56 7.58 -7.38 -0.98
N ASP A 57 7.26 -8.67 -1.13
CA ASP A 57 7.21 -9.34 -2.44
C ASP A 57 6.02 -8.92 -3.31
N LEU A 58 4.92 -8.48 -2.67
CA LEU A 58 3.67 -8.09 -3.33
C LEU A 58 2.94 -7.06 -2.48
N LEU A 59 2.48 -5.98 -3.11
CA LEU A 59 1.70 -4.94 -2.44
C LEU A 59 0.28 -4.85 -3.02
N GLU A 60 -0.73 -5.22 -2.23
CA GLU A 60 -2.13 -4.90 -2.58
C GLU A 60 -2.59 -3.61 -1.90
N VAL A 61 -3.11 -2.69 -2.71
CA VAL A 61 -3.61 -1.39 -2.26
C VAL A 61 -5.04 -1.16 -2.70
N HIS A 62 -5.80 -0.41 -1.91
CA HIS A 62 -7.15 -0.02 -2.29
C HIS A 62 -7.13 1.05 -3.40
N ASP A 63 -7.54 0.68 -4.60
CA ASP A 63 -7.43 1.43 -5.85
C ASP A 63 -8.80 1.83 -6.44
N CYS A 64 -9.73 2.32 -5.62
CA CYS A 64 -11.07 2.70 -6.10
C CYS A 64 -11.06 3.67 -7.31
N PHE A 65 -9.96 4.39 -7.49
CA PHE A 65 -9.62 5.11 -8.71
C PHE A 65 -8.14 4.89 -9.06
N THR A 66 -7.80 5.03 -10.34
CA THR A 66 -6.41 4.92 -10.82
C THR A 66 -5.44 5.86 -10.09
N ILE A 67 -5.90 7.07 -9.73
CA ILE A 67 -5.09 8.02 -8.95
C ILE A 67 -4.86 7.56 -7.51
N ALA A 68 -5.74 6.74 -6.95
CA ALA A 68 -5.60 6.23 -5.58
C ALA A 68 -4.44 5.22 -5.47
N GLU A 69 -4.24 4.38 -6.49
CA GLU A 69 -3.08 3.49 -6.58
C GLU A 69 -1.77 4.27 -6.64
N VAL A 70 -1.68 5.26 -7.53
CA VAL A 70 -0.53 6.17 -7.67
C VAL A 70 -0.21 6.85 -6.33
N LEU A 71 -1.21 7.37 -5.63
CA LEU A 71 -1.02 7.99 -4.31
C LEU A 71 -0.63 6.98 -3.22
N ALA A 72 -1.08 5.73 -3.32
CA ALA A 72 -0.71 4.68 -2.38
C ALA A 72 0.75 4.27 -2.57
N MET A 73 1.19 4.06 -3.82
CA MET A 73 2.60 3.77 -4.16
C MET A 73 3.53 4.86 -3.63
N GLN A 74 3.16 6.11 -3.85
CA GLN A 74 3.90 7.27 -3.36
C GLN A 74 4.00 7.30 -1.83
N ALA A 75 2.91 6.94 -1.15
CA ALA A 75 2.87 6.90 0.31
C ALA A 75 3.74 5.78 0.91
N PHE A 76 3.99 4.70 0.16
CA PHE A 76 4.93 3.64 0.52
C PHE A 76 6.37 3.94 0.08
N GLY A 77 6.60 5.02 -0.66
CA GLY A 77 7.94 5.41 -1.13
C GLY A 77 8.47 4.54 -2.27
N LEU A 78 7.58 3.89 -3.03
CA LEU A 78 7.97 3.04 -4.17
C LEU A 78 8.57 3.82 -5.34
N SER A 79 8.25 5.11 -5.44
CA SER A 79 8.79 6.00 -6.46
C SER A 79 8.98 7.40 -5.90
N GLU A 80 9.78 8.21 -6.60
CA GLU A 80 9.90 9.62 -6.28
C GLU A 80 8.56 10.36 -6.44
N LEU A 81 8.40 11.45 -5.69
CA LEU A 81 7.16 12.23 -5.69
C LEU A 81 6.79 12.70 -7.11
N GLY A 82 5.76 12.09 -7.69
CA GLY A 82 5.25 12.43 -9.03
C GLY A 82 5.65 11.46 -10.13
N GLU A 83 6.54 10.50 -9.84
CA GLU A 83 7.03 9.50 -10.80
C GLU A 83 6.24 8.18 -10.76
N ASP A 84 5.34 8.01 -9.80
CA ASP A 84 4.59 6.78 -9.55
C ASP A 84 3.75 6.33 -10.78
N ALA A 85 3.13 7.29 -11.47
CA ALA A 85 2.41 6.99 -12.71
C ALA A 85 3.35 6.57 -13.87
N GLY A 86 4.59 7.06 -13.84
CA GLY A 86 5.65 6.66 -14.76
C GLY A 86 6.13 5.24 -14.48
N ALA A 87 6.32 4.88 -13.20
CA ALA A 87 6.69 3.53 -12.78
C ALA A 87 5.69 2.47 -13.28
N ALA A 88 4.40 2.72 -13.08
CA ALA A 88 3.35 1.86 -13.60
C ALA A 88 3.41 1.72 -15.14
N ARG A 89 3.62 2.84 -15.86
CA ARG A 89 3.75 2.85 -17.32
C ARG A 89 4.98 2.14 -17.85
N ARG A 90 6.08 2.10 -17.09
CA ARG A 90 7.31 1.37 -17.44
C ARG A 90 7.20 -0.12 -17.13
N GLY A 91 6.09 -0.56 -16.54
CA GLY A 91 5.84 -1.96 -16.20
C GLY A 91 6.44 -2.40 -14.86
N GLU A 92 6.98 -1.47 -14.07
CA GLU A 92 7.63 -1.76 -12.78
C GLU A 92 6.67 -2.39 -11.76
N THR A 93 5.36 -2.15 -11.91
CA THR A 93 4.29 -2.66 -11.04
C THR A 93 3.57 -3.90 -11.58
N THR A 94 4.01 -4.43 -12.73
CA THR A 94 3.42 -5.63 -13.33
C THR A 94 3.91 -6.91 -12.65
N VAL A 95 3.36 -8.06 -13.05
CA VAL A 95 3.78 -9.38 -12.55
C VAL A 95 5.26 -9.69 -12.79
N GLU A 96 5.85 -9.12 -13.85
CA GLU A 96 7.29 -9.25 -14.17
C GLU A 96 8.09 -8.03 -13.72
N GLY A 97 7.42 -7.06 -13.08
CA GLY A 97 8.01 -5.81 -12.61
C GLY A 97 8.83 -5.97 -11.33
N THR A 98 9.56 -4.92 -10.96
CA THR A 98 10.41 -4.89 -9.76
C THR A 98 9.62 -4.84 -8.47
N THR A 99 8.42 -4.27 -8.48
CA THR A 99 7.55 -4.19 -7.31
C THR A 99 6.12 -4.47 -7.73
N PRO A 100 5.70 -5.74 -7.80
CA PRO A 100 4.35 -6.09 -8.20
C PRO A 100 3.30 -5.44 -7.29
N VAL A 101 2.31 -4.78 -7.91
CA VAL A 101 1.19 -4.14 -7.22
C VAL A 101 -0.12 -4.60 -7.86
N ASN A 102 -1.13 -4.92 -7.07
CA ASN A 102 -2.50 -5.19 -7.53
C ASN A 102 -2.65 -6.38 -8.49
N LEU A 103 -1.83 -7.43 -8.30
CA LEU A 103 -1.84 -8.63 -9.16
C LEU A 103 -3.16 -9.40 -9.14
N SER A 104 -4.00 -9.19 -8.13
CA SER A 104 -5.33 -9.80 -8.06
C SER A 104 -6.33 -9.27 -9.11
N GLY A 105 -5.97 -8.24 -9.87
CA GLY A 105 -6.77 -7.69 -10.96
C GLY A 105 -7.42 -6.35 -10.66
N THR A 106 -6.99 -5.68 -9.58
CA THR A 106 -7.34 -4.30 -9.25
C THR A 106 -6.74 -3.36 -10.32
N ARG A 107 -7.64 -2.82 -11.16
CA ARG A 107 -7.60 -1.84 -12.28
C ARG A 107 -6.29 -1.24 -12.86
N MET A 108 -5.15 -1.90 -12.79
CA MET A 108 -3.96 -1.61 -13.60
C MET A 108 -3.35 -2.88 -14.20
N MET A 109 -4.02 -3.44 -15.21
CA MET A 109 -3.33 -4.24 -16.22
C MET A 109 -3.26 -3.41 -17.50
N LEU A 110 -2.30 -2.50 -17.56
CA LEU A 110 -1.88 -1.86 -18.81
C LEU A 110 -0.89 -2.79 -19.51
N THR A 111 -1.38 -3.93 -19.99
CA THR A 111 -0.71 -4.61 -21.10
C THR A 111 -0.95 -3.80 -22.38
N PRO A 112 0.04 -3.62 -23.26
CA PRO A 112 -0.15 -3.01 -24.57
C PRO A 112 -1.20 -3.72 -25.42
#